data_AF-A0A8D8I452-F1
#
_entry.id   AF-A0A8D8I452-F1
#
_cell.length_a   1.000
_cell.length_b   1.000
_cell.length_c   1.000
_cell.angle_alpha   90.00
_cell.angle_beta   90.00
_cell.angle_gamma   90.00
#
_symmetry.space_group_name_H-M   'P 1'
#
loop_
_entity.id
_entity.type
_entity.pdbx_description
1 polymer ?
#
loop_
_entity_poly.entity_id
_entity_poly.type
_entity_poly.pdbx_seq_one_letter_code
_entity_poly.pdbx_strand_id
1 'polypeptide(L)'
;LEQRSCLRFRRRQPDDGESYVRVIGNEDSGCWSWVGYMNNEFQELHLNPSAPESGCFRLATIMHEFLHALGFYHQQSASDRDEFVDILFENVQEGTQNNFYIYTADVVTDFGVRYDYGSVMHYGPYSFSKNGLPTIVPKDPKAVIGQRVALSEKDFSKLNHMYGCLKKG
;
A
#
# COMPACT_ATOMS: atom_id res chain seq x y z
N LEU A 1 13.66 2.25 0.02
CA LEU A 1 13.08 3.15 -1.00
C LEU A 1 14.18 3.91 -1.73
N GLU A 2 14.92 4.81 -1.08
CA GLU A 2 15.96 5.64 -1.75
C GLU A 2 17.09 4.87 -2.46
N GLN A 3 17.48 3.69 -1.94
CA GLN A 3 18.53 2.86 -2.55
C GLN A 3 18.12 2.25 -3.89
N ARG A 4 16.81 2.11 -4.13
CA ARG A 4 16.25 1.39 -5.29
C ARG A 4 15.33 2.25 -6.15
N SER A 5 15.23 3.54 -5.83
CA SER A 5 14.51 4.52 -6.63
C SER A 5 15.22 5.87 -6.66
N CYS A 6 14.72 6.78 -7.49
CA CYS A 6 15.18 8.16 -7.55
C CYS A 6 14.59 9.06 -6.46
N LEU A 7 13.66 8.54 -5.65
CA LEU A 7 13.03 9.29 -4.57
C LEU A 7 14.01 9.60 -3.45
N ARG A 8 13.85 10.76 -2.83
CA ARG A 8 14.64 11.20 -1.69
C ARG A 8 13.72 11.70 -0.57
N PHE A 9 14.03 11.31 0.65
CA PHE A 9 13.36 11.69 1.87
C PHE A 9 14.32 12.53 2.68
N ARG A 10 13.88 13.71 3.11
CA ARG A 10 14.64 14.56 4.02
C ARG A 10 13.70 15.12 5.07
N ARG A 11 14.26 15.43 6.23
CA ARG A 11 13.52 16.14 7.27
C ARG A 11 13.06 17.49 6.73
N ARG A 12 11.78 17.81 6.96
CA ARG A 12 11.21 19.13 6.67
C ARG A 12 12.01 20.22 7.40
N GLN A 13 12.37 21.26 6.65
CA GLN A 13 13.05 22.46 7.12
C GLN A 13 12.05 23.63 7.21
N PRO A 14 12.35 24.68 8.00
CA PRO A 14 11.45 25.83 8.14
C PRO A 14 11.16 26.59 6.83
N ASP A 15 12.08 26.53 5.86
CA ASP A 15 11.98 27.17 4.54
C ASP A 15 11.29 26.30 3.49
N ASP A 16 10.94 25.05 3.83
CA ASP A 16 10.09 24.23 2.97
C ASP A 16 8.66 24.76 2.94
N GLY A 17 7.99 24.52 1.81
CA GLY A 17 6.55 24.72 1.72
C GLY A 17 5.78 23.89 2.75
N GLU A 18 4.50 24.19 2.90
CA GLU A 18 3.67 23.51 3.90
C GLU A 18 3.48 22.02 3.58
N SER A 19 3.56 21.62 2.31
CA SER A 19 3.41 20.25 1.81
C SER A 19 4.49 19.27 2.27
N TYR A 20 4.19 18.50 3.31
CA TYR A 20 5.00 17.37 3.78
C TYR A 20 4.18 16.22 4.37
N VAL A 21 4.82 15.05 4.51
CA VAL A 21 4.28 13.92 5.27
C VAL A 21 4.61 14.09 6.75
N ARG A 22 3.59 14.21 7.59
CA ARG A 22 3.70 14.27 9.05
C ARG A 22 3.49 12.88 9.63
N VAL A 23 4.58 12.23 10.03
CA VAL A 23 4.50 10.94 10.73
C VAL A 23 4.05 11.19 12.17
N ILE A 24 2.92 10.59 12.53
CA ILE A 24 2.30 10.67 13.86
C ILE A 24 2.08 9.26 14.41
N GLY A 25 1.80 9.15 15.71
CA GLY A 25 1.51 7.85 16.32
C GLY A 25 1.02 7.99 17.75
N ASN A 26 -0.11 7.35 18.05
CA ASN A 26 -0.63 7.13 19.39
C ASN A 26 -1.32 5.75 19.48
N GLU A 27 -1.83 5.39 20.65
CA GLU A 27 -2.49 4.10 20.90
C GLU A 27 -3.93 4.02 20.37
N ASP A 28 -4.51 5.13 19.89
CA ASP A 28 -5.93 5.23 19.53
C ASP A 28 -6.22 4.78 18.09
N SER A 29 -5.20 4.54 17.27
CA SER A 29 -5.34 4.18 15.85
C SER A 29 -4.25 3.22 15.37
N GLY A 30 -4.52 2.50 14.28
CA GLY A 30 -3.61 1.52 13.67
C GLY A 30 -2.54 2.13 12.75
N CYS A 31 -2.14 1.42 11.70
CA CYS A 31 -1.23 1.95 10.67
C CYS A 31 -2.07 2.43 9.48
N TRP A 32 -1.85 3.66 9.01
CA TRP A 32 -2.52 4.18 7.82
C TRP A 32 -1.79 5.41 7.23
N SER A 33 -2.04 5.68 5.96
CA SER A 33 -1.66 6.92 5.29
C SER A 33 -2.68 7.30 4.23
N TRP A 34 -2.75 8.59 3.91
CA TRP A 34 -3.45 9.07 2.72
C TRP A 34 -2.75 8.58 1.44
N VAL A 35 -3.51 8.45 0.35
CA VAL A 35 -2.96 7.98 -0.92
C VAL A 35 -2.55 9.18 -1.79
N GLY A 36 -1.24 9.32 -2.01
CA GLY A 36 -0.65 10.32 -2.90
C GLY A 36 -0.56 11.72 -2.30
N TYR A 37 -0.27 12.70 -3.15
CA TYR A 37 -0.17 14.10 -2.74
C TYR A 37 -1.58 14.72 -2.58
N MET A 38 -1.88 15.19 -1.39
CA MET A 38 -3.24 15.61 -1.01
C MET A 38 -3.55 17.10 -1.26
N ASN A 39 -2.67 17.87 -1.89
CA ASN A 39 -2.81 19.34 -2.10
C ASN A 39 -3.16 20.12 -0.82
N ASN A 40 -2.84 19.58 0.36
CA ASN A 40 -3.03 20.23 1.65
C ASN A 40 -1.73 20.87 2.14
N GLU A 41 -1.81 21.57 3.29
CA GLU A 41 -0.63 21.98 4.04
C GLU A 41 0.17 20.72 4.35
N PHE A 42 -0.24 19.82 5.23
CA PHE A 42 0.46 18.54 5.43
C PHE A 42 -0.50 17.35 5.35
N GLN A 43 0.03 16.17 5.06
CA GLN A 43 -0.71 14.92 5.18
C GLN A 43 -0.16 14.06 6.32
N GLU A 44 -1.06 13.45 7.07
CA GLU A 44 -0.70 12.55 8.16
C GLU A 44 -0.42 11.14 7.67
N LEU A 45 0.58 10.52 8.29
CA LEU A 45 0.87 9.09 8.21
C LEU A 45 0.94 8.59 9.64
N HIS A 46 0.04 7.70 10.02
CA HIS A 46 -0.07 7.20 11.39
C HIS A 46 0.62 5.85 11.54
N LEU A 47 1.48 5.74 12.54
CA LEU A 47 2.12 4.50 12.97
C LEU A 47 1.89 4.33 14.46
N ASN A 48 1.01 3.39 14.82
CA ASN A 48 0.80 2.99 16.21
C ASN A 48 2.13 2.60 16.88
N PRO A 49 2.54 3.28 17.97
CA PRO A 49 3.78 2.98 18.68
C PRO A 49 3.82 1.53 19.15
N SER A 50 4.90 0.83 18.78
CA SER A 50 5.09 -0.59 19.11
C SER A 50 6.58 -0.92 19.16
N ALA A 51 6.95 -2.05 19.76
CA ALA A 51 8.33 -2.49 19.77
C ALA A 51 8.85 -2.69 18.33
N PRO A 52 10.16 -2.51 18.06
CA PRO A 52 10.74 -2.80 16.75
C PRO A 52 10.35 -4.20 16.26
N GLU A 53 10.05 -4.31 14.96
CA GLU A 53 9.60 -5.56 14.31
C GLU A 53 8.22 -6.09 14.77
N SER A 54 7.44 -5.26 15.46
CA SER A 54 6.06 -5.56 15.84
C SER A 54 5.10 -4.45 15.40
N GLY A 55 3.80 -4.78 15.27
CA GLY A 55 2.77 -3.82 14.90
C GLY A 55 3.12 -2.98 13.66
N CYS A 56 2.97 -1.66 13.79
CA CYS A 56 3.34 -0.71 12.74
C CYS A 56 4.85 -0.49 12.61
N PHE A 57 5.66 -0.89 13.60
CA PHE A 57 7.11 -0.70 13.65
C PHE A 57 7.90 -1.85 13.00
N ARG A 58 7.24 -2.61 12.12
CA ARG A 58 7.88 -3.50 11.15
C ARG A 58 8.31 -2.70 9.93
N LEU A 59 9.52 -2.93 9.43
CA LEU A 59 10.05 -2.19 8.28
C LEU A 59 9.10 -2.25 7.06
N ALA A 60 8.56 -3.43 6.73
CA ALA A 60 7.63 -3.58 5.61
C ALA A 60 6.31 -2.83 5.82
N THR A 61 5.80 -2.75 7.05
CA THR A 61 4.58 -1.98 7.37
C THR A 61 4.84 -0.49 7.22
N ILE A 62 5.96 0.02 7.73
CA ILE A 62 6.36 1.42 7.53
C ILE A 62 6.45 1.72 6.03
N MET A 63 7.09 0.84 5.25
CA MET A 63 7.21 1.02 3.81
C MET A 63 5.85 0.93 3.08
N HIS A 64 4.91 0.11 3.54
CA HIS A 64 3.53 0.05 3.04
C HIS A 64 2.83 1.41 3.18
N GLU A 65 2.89 2.02 4.37
CA GLU A 65 2.29 3.33 4.59
C GLU A 65 2.96 4.44 3.79
N PHE A 66 4.29 4.38 3.62
CA PHE A 66 4.99 5.32 2.74
C PHE A 66 4.65 5.11 1.26
N LEU A 67 4.39 3.89 0.80
CA LEU A 67 3.90 3.65 -0.56
C LEU A 67 2.50 4.25 -0.76
N HIS A 68 1.61 4.18 0.23
CA HIS A 68 0.35 4.92 0.22
C HIS A 68 0.60 6.42 0.03
N ALA A 69 1.41 7.06 0.88
CA ALA A 69 1.74 8.48 0.75
C ALA A 69 2.36 8.84 -0.61
N LEU A 70 3.04 7.90 -1.27
CA LEU A 70 3.61 8.04 -2.61
C LEU A 70 2.60 7.80 -3.75
N GLY A 71 1.36 7.39 -3.45
CA GLY A 71 0.25 7.25 -4.39
C GLY A 71 -0.14 5.82 -4.74
N PHE A 72 0.28 4.83 -3.96
CA PHE A 72 -0.11 3.44 -4.19
C PHE A 72 -1.44 3.15 -3.48
N TYR A 73 -2.41 2.64 -4.24
CA TYR A 73 -3.55 1.93 -3.64
C TYR A 73 -3.18 0.48 -3.35
N HIS A 74 -4.04 -0.21 -2.60
CA HIS A 74 -3.86 -1.64 -2.35
C HIS A 74 -3.94 -2.45 -3.64
N GLN A 75 -3.13 -3.52 -3.71
CA GLN A 75 -3.01 -4.33 -4.92
C GLN A 75 -4.33 -5.06 -5.26
N GLN A 76 -5.11 -5.50 -4.26
CA GLN A 76 -6.40 -6.14 -4.49
C GLN A 76 -7.51 -5.19 -4.97
N SER A 77 -7.21 -3.89 -5.06
CA SER A 77 -8.10 -2.86 -5.64
C SER A 77 -7.69 -2.45 -7.06
N ALA A 78 -6.71 -3.14 -7.67
CA ALA A 78 -6.32 -2.91 -9.06
C ALA A 78 -7.51 -3.13 -10.02
N SER A 79 -7.52 -2.38 -11.13
CA SER A 79 -8.59 -2.41 -12.14
C SER A 79 -8.82 -3.79 -12.76
N ASP A 80 -7.76 -4.60 -12.84
CA ASP A 80 -7.72 -5.94 -13.42
C ASP A 80 -7.76 -7.06 -12.36
N ARG A 81 -7.97 -6.74 -11.07
CA ARG A 81 -7.78 -7.71 -9.99
C ARG A 81 -8.64 -8.98 -10.12
N ASP A 82 -9.83 -8.87 -10.71
CA ASP A 82 -10.75 -10.00 -10.92
C ASP A 82 -10.17 -11.04 -11.91
N GLU A 83 -9.11 -10.72 -12.65
CA GLU A 83 -8.36 -11.71 -13.44
C GLU A 83 -7.43 -12.59 -12.58
N PHE A 84 -7.12 -12.15 -11.36
CA PHE A 84 -6.05 -12.72 -10.52
C PHE A 84 -6.54 -13.25 -9.17
N VAL A 85 -7.56 -12.64 -8.56
CA VAL A 85 -8.13 -13.05 -7.28
C VAL A 85 -9.65 -13.03 -7.33
N ASP A 86 -10.29 -13.87 -6.52
CA ASP A 86 -11.71 -13.80 -6.22
C ASP A 86 -11.91 -13.17 -4.83
N ILE A 87 -12.89 -12.27 -4.72
CA ILE A 87 -13.31 -11.70 -3.43
C ILE A 87 -14.58 -12.40 -2.95
N LEU A 88 -14.49 -13.06 -1.80
CA LEU A 88 -15.60 -13.76 -1.15
C LEU A 88 -16.32 -12.81 -0.21
N PHE A 89 -17.16 -11.92 -0.77
CA PHE A 89 -17.89 -10.90 -0.01
C PHE A 89 -18.79 -11.48 1.08
N GLU A 90 -19.25 -12.72 0.94
CA GLU A 90 -19.99 -13.45 1.97
C GLU A 90 -19.19 -13.66 3.27
N ASN A 91 -17.85 -13.68 3.21
CA ASN A 91 -16.95 -13.80 4.36
C ASN A 91 -16.49 -12.43 4.90
N VAL A 92 -16.72 -11.34 4.18
CA VAL A 92 -16.31 -9.99 4.58
C VAL A 92 -17.21 -9.45 5.69
N GLN A 93 -16.60 -8.79 6.68
CA GLN A 93 -17.27 -8.08 7.75
C GLN A 93 -18.18 -6.98 7.19
N GLU A 94 -19.43 -6.97 7.67
CA GLU A 94 -20.42 -5.97 7.25
C GLU A 94 -19.92 -4.53 7.55
N GLY A 95 -20.07 -3.65 6.56
CA GLY A 95 -19.59 -2.26 6.62
C GLY A 95 -18.15 -2.06 6.16
N THR A 96 -17.43 -3.12 5.77
CA THR A 96 -16.02 -3.04 5.34
C THR A 96 -15.78 -3.43 3.88
N GLN A 97 -16.85 -3.71 3.13
CA GLN A 97 -16.80 -4.18 1.73
C GLN A 97 -16.08 -3.18 0.80
N ASN A 98 -16.14 -1.89 1.11
CA ASN A 98 -15.48 -0.83 0.36
C ASN A 98 -13.95 -1.01 0.28
N ASN A 99 -13.32 -1.71 1.23
CA ASN A 99 -11.88 -2.02 1.20
C ASN A 99 -11.49 -3.00 0.08
N PHE A 100 -12.48 -3.61 -0.58
CA PHE A 100 -12.30 -4.57 -1.68
C PHE A 100 -12.82 -4.04 -3.01
N TYR A 101 -13.24 -2.77 -3.07
CA TYR A 101 -13.69 -2.18 -4.32
C TYR A 101 -12.50 -1.92 -5.25
N ILE A 102 -12.75 -2.13 -6.53
CA ILE A 102 -11.81 -1.89 -7.62
C ILE A 102 -11.81 -0.39 -7.90
N TYR A 103 -10.63 0.17 -8.13
CA TYR A 103 -10.49 1.49 -8.74
C TYR A 103 -10.42 1.35 -10.27
N THR A 104 -11.08 2.26 -10.96
CA THR A 104 -11.07 2.31 -12.42
C THR A 104 -9.70 2.73 -12.95
N ALA A 105 -9.43 2.44 -14.23
CA ALA A 105 -8.12 2.69 -14.85
C ALA A 105 -7.73 4.18 -14.94
N ASP A 106 -8.70 5.09 -14.84
CA ASP A 106 -8.49 6.53 -14.71
C ASP A 106 -7.97 6.96 -13.33
N VAL A 107 -8.17 6.12 -12.30
CA VAL A 107 -7.68 6.35 -10.93
C VAL A 107 -6.41 5.55 -10.65
N VAL A 108 -6.35 4.29 -11.08
CA VAL A 108 -5.21 3.39 -10.86
C VAL A 108 -4.63 2.93 -12.18
N THR A 109 -3.33 3.15 -12.36
CA THR A 109 -2.56 2.64 -13.50
C THR A 109 -1.55 1.58 -13.02
N ASP A 110 -1.39 0.51 -13.79
CA ASP A 110 -0.41 -0.55 -13.54
C ASP A 110 1.02 -0.15 -13.97
N PHE A 111 1.15 0.92 -14.75
CA PHE A 111 2.37 1.40 -15.38
C PHE A 111 3.05 0.32 -16.25
N GLY A 112 2.26 -0.59 -16.83
CA GLY A 112 2.73 -1.77 -17.56
C GLY A 112 3.29 -2.88 -16.67
N VAL A 113 3.14 -2.78 -15.34
CA VAL A 113 3.57 -3.79 -14.38
C VAL A 113 2.37 -4.67 -14.00
N ARG A 114 2.33 -5.88 -14.57
CA ARG A 114 1.28 -6.89 -14.29
C ARG A 114 1.08 -7.14 -12.79
N TYR A 115 -0.13 -7.54 -12.41
CA TYR A 115 -0.56 -7.88 -11.06
C TYR A 115 0.50 -8.62 -10.23
N ASP A 116 0.63 -8.24 -8.96
CA ASP A 116 1.63 -8.75 -8.05
C ASP A 116 1.05 -9.32 -6.76
N TYR A 117 0.86 -10.65 -6.72
CA TYR A 117 0.45 -11.34 -5.49
C TYR A 117 1.39 -11.08 -4.31
N GLY A 118 2.69 -10.93 -4.58
CA GLY A 118 3.73 -10.72 -3.56
C GLY A 118 3.89 -9.26 -3.13
N SER A 119 3.09 -8.33 -3.67
CA SER A 119 3.19 -6.91 -3.33
C SER A 119 2.98 -6.69 -1.83
N VAL A 120 3.79 -5.81 -1.24
CA VAL A 120 3.56 -5.38 0.15
C VAL A 120 2.21 -4.66 0.28
N MET A 121 1.66 -4.13 -0.81
CA MET A 121 0.38 -3.45 -0.89
C MET A 121 -0.81 -4.42 -0.99
N HIS A 122 -0.57 -5.73 -1.09
CA HIS A 122 -1.64 -6.72 -1.15
C HIS A 122 -2.14 -7.07 0.26
N TYR A 123 -3.45 -7.20 0.41
CA TYR A 123 -4.07 -7.77 1.61
C TYR A 123 -3.82 -9.27 1.75
N GLY A 124 -3.95 -9.76 2.98
CA GLY A 124 -3.88 -11.19 3.27
C GLY A 124 -5.20 -11.89 2.95
N PRO A 125 -5.20 -13.23 2.93
CA PRO A 125 -6.38 -14.01 2.56
C PRO A 125 -7.55 -13.84 3.55
N TYR A 126 -7.29 -13.43 4.79
CA TYR A 126 -8.30 -13.31 5.86
C TYR A 126 -8.61 -11.86 6.26
N SER A 127 -8.10 -10.87 5.51
CA SER A 127 -8.33 -9.46 5.81
C SER A 127 -9.84 -9.17 5.91
N PHE A 128 -10.27 -8.51 6.99
CA PHE A 128 -11.68 -8.18 7.26
C PHE A 128 -12.64 -9.39 7.27
N SER A 129 -12.15 -10.60 7.57
CA SER A 129 -13.00 -11.77 7.69
C SER A 129 -13.88 -11.72 8.95
N LYS A 130 -15.18 -12.02 8.81
CA LYS A 130 -16.12 -12.09 9.94
C LYS A 130 -16.23 -13.48 10.58
N ASN A 131 -15.74 -14.51 9.88
CA ASN A 131 -15.97 -15.92 10.23
C ASN A 131 -14.68 -16.76 10.20
N GLY A 132 -13.51 -16.12 10.05
CA GLY A 132 -12.22 -16.79 9.96
C GLY A 132 -11.99 -17.52 8.62
N LEU A 133 -12.93 -17.42 7.68
CA LEU A 133 -12.78 -17.94 6.31
C LEU A 133 -12.11 -16.89 5.41
N PRO A 134 -11.46 -17.30 4.31
CA PRO A 134 -10.78 -16.35 3.43
C PRO A 134 -11.77 -15.39 2.77
N THR A 135 -11.38 -14.12 2.68
CA THR A 135 -12.05 -13.05 1.93
C THR A 135 -11.41 -12.83 0.56
N ILE A 136 -10.15 -13.19 0.38
CA ILE A 136 -9.42 -13.11 -0.90
C ILE A 136 -8.83 -14.47 -1.23
N VAL A 137 -9.14 -14.99 -2.41
CA VAL A 137 -8.62 -16.28 -2.91
C VAL A 137 -7.85 -16.04 -4.21
N PRO A 138 -6.54 -16.32 -4.26
CA PRO A 138 -5.78 -16.27 -5.51
C PRO A 138 -6.26 -17.33 -6.51
N LYS A 139 -6.34 -16.93 -7.79
CA LYS A 139 -6.65 -17.84 -8.90
C LYS A 139 -5.47 -18.75 -9.26
N ASP A 140 -4.24 -18.29 -9.05
CA ASP A 140 -3.06 -19.15 -9.06
C ASP A 140 -2.94 -19.86 -7.69
N PRO A 141 -3.09 -21.20 -7.62
CA PRO A 141 -3.04 -21.94 -6.36
C PRO A 141 -1.65 -21.94 -5.70
N LYS A 142 -0.59 -21.52 -6.41
CA LYS A 142 0.77 -21.38 -5.87
C LYS A 142 1.06 -19.97 -5.36
N ALA A 143 0.19 -19.01 -5.62
CA ALA A 143 0.40 -17.63 -5.20
C ALA A 143 0.21 -17.48 -3.69
N VAL A 144 1.08 -16.68 -3.07
CA VAL A 144 0.99 -16.28 -1.66
C VAL A 144 0.77 -14.78 -1.61
N ILE A 145 -0.22 -14.35 -0.83
CA ILE A 145 -0.64 -12.95 -0.70
C ILE A 145 -0.54 -12.46 0.75
N GLY A 146 -0.42 -11.14 0.92
CA GLY A 146 -0.48 -10.50 2.24
C GLY A 146 0.83 -10.48 3.03
N GLN A 147 1.96 -10.75 2.37
CA GLN A 147 3.26 -10.69 3.03
C GLN A 147 3.55 -9.28 3.58
N ARG A 148 4.26 -9.23 4.72
CA ARG A 148 4.75 -7.99 5.37
C ARG A 148 6.21 -8.16 5.77
N VAL A 149 7.03 -8.61 4.81
CA VAL A 149 8.47 -8.88 4.97
C VAL A 149 9.31 -7.83 4.25
N ALA A 150 9.00 -7.54 2.97
CA ALA A 150 9.72 -6.56 2.16
C ALA A 150 8.87 -6.07 0.99
N LEU A 151 9.33 -5.01 0.30
CA LEU A 151 8.78 -4.65 -1.01
C LEU A 151 9.17 -5.70 -2.04
N SER A 152 8.24 -6.00 -2.94
CA SER A 152 8.52 -6.87 -4.08
C SER A 152 9.34 -6.14 -5.15
N GLU A 153 9.91 -6.90 -6.09
CA GLU A 153 10.54 -6.34 -7.28
C GLU A 153 9.56 -5.50 -8.12
N LYS A 154 8.29 -5.92 -8.17
CA LYS A 154 7.25 -5.22 -8.91
C LYS A 154 6.78 -3.95 -8.19
N ASP A 155 6.79 -3.90 -6.85
CA ASP A 155 6.57 -2.67 -6.09
C ASP A 155 7.60 -1.60 -6.48
N PHE A 156 8.89 -1.97 -6.52
CA PHE A 156 9.95 -1.06 -6.97
C PHE A 156 9.83 -0.69 -8.45
N SER A 157 9.50 -1.65 -9.32
CA SER A 157 9.31 -1.38 -10.74
C SER A 157 8.21 -0.35 -10.97
N LYS A 158 7.02 -0.58 -10.38
CA LYS A 158 5.88 0.33 -10.47
C LYS A 158 6.23 1.72 -9.92
N LEU A 159 6.94 1.77 -8.80
CA LEU A 159 7.37 3.05 -8.19
C LEU A 159 8.30 3.83 -9.12
N ASN A 160 9.26 3.14 -9.72
CA ASN A 160 10.23 3.75 -10.63
C ASN A 160 9.61 4.19 -11.96
N HIS A 161 8.63 3.45 -12.48
CA HIS A 161 7.85 3.89 -13.65
C HIS A 161 7.00 5.12 -13.32
N MET A 162 6.28 5.10 -12.20
CA MET A 162 5.41 6.19 -11.74
C MET A 162 6.18 7.50 -11.58
N TYR A 163 7.35 7.47 -10.94
CA TYR A 163 8.18 8.67 -10.69
C TYR A 163 9.23 8.94 -11.77
N GLY A 164 9.19 8.21 -12.90
CA GLY A 164 10.10 8.44 -14.03
C GLY A 164 11.58 8.17 -13.73
N CYS A 165 11.90 7.39 -12.70
CA CYS A 165 13.26 7.12 -12.26
C CYS A 165 14.12 6.40 -13.31
N LEU A 166 13.48 5.71 -14.26
CA LEU A 166 14.12 4.98 -15.34
C LEU A 166 14.49 5.87 -16.55
N LYS A 167 14.05 7.13 -16.59
CA LYS A 167 14.31 8.06 -17.71
C LYS A 167 15.67 8.75 -17.65
N LYS A 168 16.66 8.15 -16.97
CA LYS A 168 18.05 8.63 -17.06
C LYS A 168 18.70 8.04 -18.32
N GLY A 169 18.47 8.72 -19.44
CA GLY A 169 19.31 8.66 -20.65
C GLY A 169 20.20 9.89 -20.70
#